data_AF-A0A1Z5SED8-F1
#
_entry.id   AF-A0A1Z5SED8-F1
#
_cell.length_a   1.000
_cell.length_b   1.000
_cell.length_c   1.000
_cell.angle_alpha   90.00
_cell.angle_beta   90.00
_cell.angle_gamma   90.00
#
_symmetry.space_group_name_H-M   'P 1'
#
loop_
_entity.id
_entity.type
_entity.pdbx_description
1 polymer ?
#
loop_
_entity_poly.entity_id
_entity_poly.type
_entity_poly.pdbx_seq_one_letter_code
_entity_poly.pdbx_strand_id
1 'polypeptide(L)' 'MQHNQEHSHDAHVDLDNPADIELNKPSKSRFLFLLFFFGIFIFSWAGCYNLYEHKYKSNKDAQAPESSLYDPKYK' A
#
# COMPACT_ATOMS: atom_id res chain seq x y z
N MET A 1 -0.82 31.46 -54.28
CA MET A 1 -0.97 30.08 -53.79
C MET A 1 -0.15 29.94 -52.54
N GLN A 2 -0.75 29.30 -51.53
CA GLN A 2 -0.16 28.81 -50.28
C GLN A 2 0.32 29.85 -49.26
N HIS A 3 -0.61 30.17 -48.35
CA HIS A 3 -0.33 30.49 -46.96
C HIS A 3 0.56 29.40 -46.35
N ASN A 4 1.77 29.77 -45.92
CA ASN A 4 2.58 28.96 -45.02
C ASN A 4 2.06 29.21 -43.60
N GLN A 5 1.25 28.31 -43.06
CA GLN A 5 0.88 28.34 -41.65
C GLN A 5 2.05 27.81 -40.83
N GLU A 6 2.80 28.71 -40.20
CA GLU A 6 3.73 28.34 -39.13
C GLU A 6 2.92 27.88 -37.92
N HIS A 7 3.03 26.60 -37.58
CA HIS A 7 2.52 26.06 -36.34
C HIS A 7 3.28 26.69 -35.17
N SER A 8 2.66 27.67 -34.51
CA SER A 8 3.07 28.18 -33.20
C SER A 8 3.05 27.02 -32.21
N HIS A 9 4.25 26.48 -31.92
CA HIS A 9 4.47 25.72 -30.72
C HIS A 9 4.40 26.73 -29.58
N ASP A 10 3.35 26.64 -28.77
CA ASP A 10 3.27 27.36 -27.51
C ASP A 10 4.55 27.08 -26.74
N ALA A 11 5.40 28.11 -26.63
CA ALA A 11 6.57 28.08 -25.78
C ALA A 11 6.06 27.92 -24.36
N HIS A 12 6.12 26.70 -23.83
CA HIS A 12 5.96 26.43 -22.41
C HIS A 12 7.03 27.28 -21.71
N VAL A 13 6.65 28.46 -21.21
CA VAL A 13 7.50 29.27 -20.36
C VAL A 13 7.54 28.50 -19.05
N ASP A 14 8.55 27.65 -18.89
CA ASP A 14 8.84 26.98 -17.64
C ASP A 14 9.18 28.07 -16.61
N LEU A 15 8.14 28.50 -15.88
CA LEU A 15 8.28 29.34 -14.71
C LEU A 15 8.98 28.52 -13.65
N ASP A 16 10.30 28.72 -13.52
CA ASP A 16 11.13 28.07 -12.51
C ASP A 16 10.53 28.28 -11.11
N ASN A 17 9.84 27.25 -10.62
CA ASN A 17 9.25 27.24 -9.30
C ASN A 17 10.28 26.66 -8.31
N PRO A 18 10.84 27.45 -7.38
CA PRO A 18 11.82 26.95 -6.42
C PRO A 18 11.23 25.92 -5.44
N ALA A 19 9.89 25.82 -5.34
CA ALA A 19 9.21 24.81 -4.57
C ALA A 19 8.99 23.48 -5.32
N ASP A 20 9.50 23.36 -6.55
CA ASP A 20 9.34 22.16 -7.34
C ASP A 20 10.24 21.01 -6.82
N ILE A 21 9.60 19.87 -6.61
CA ILE A 21 10.25 18.65 -6.08
C ILE A 21 11.09 17.97 -7.18
N GLU A 22 10.83 18.25 -8.45
CA GLU A 22 11.57 17.68 -9.57
C GLU A 22 13.00 18.25 -9.68
N LEU A 23 13.17 19.52 -9.32
CA LEU A 23 14.45 20.25 -9.38
C LEU A 23 15.49 19.75 -8.34
N ASN A 24 15.05 19.23 -7.19
CA ASN A 24 15.96 18.80 -6.10
C ASN A 24 15.97 17.27 -5.88
N LYS A 25 16.84 16.57 -6.63
CA LYS A 25 17.02 15.10 -6.56
C LYS A 25 17.30 14.53 -5.15
N PRO A 26 18.26 15.05 -4.36
CA PRO A 26 18.56 14.49 -3.04
C PRO A 26 17.49 14.79 -1.97
N SER A 27 16.76 15.90 -2.08
CA SER A 27 15.64 16.19 -1.18
C SER A 27 14.45 15.25 -1.45
N LYS A 28 14.14 15.01 -2.73
CA LYS A 28 13.08 14.10 -3.16
C LYS A 28 13.28 12.67 -2.65
N SER A 29 14.48 12.11 -2.75
CA SER A 29 14.74 10.73 -2.31
C SER A 29 14.53 10.54 -0.81
N ARG A 30 14.93 11.52 0.01
CA ARG A 30 14.70 11.52 1.45
C ARG A 30 13.21 11.59 1.80
N PHE A 31 12.47 12.47 1.13
CA PHE A 31 11.02 12.59 1.32
C PHE A 31 10.30 11.28 0.98
N LEU A 32 10.60 10.69 -0.20
CA LEU A 32 9.99 9.43 -0.63
C LEU A 32 10.37 8.27 0.29
N PHE A 33 11.60 8.22 0.79
CA PHE A 33 12.02 7.22 1.78
C PHE A 33 11.20 7.32 3.07
N LEU A 34 11.02 8.54 3.61
CA LEU A 34 10.21 8.75 4.80
C LEU A 34 8.74 8.36 4.55
N LEU A 35 8.15 8.81 3.43
CA LEU A 35 6.78 8.49 3.07
C LEU A 35 6.57 6.97 2.95
N PHE A 36 7.48 6.28 2.27
CA PHE A 36 7.45 4.83 2.14
C PHE A 36 7.60 4.13 3.50
N PHE A 37 8.59 4.54 4.31
CA PHE A 37 8.83 3.96 5.63
C PHE A 37 7.61 4.13 6.54
N PHE A 38 7.02 5.32 6.61
CA PHE A 38 5.81 5.57 7.40
C PHE A 38 4.61 4.78 6.86
N GLY A 39 4.47 4.66 5.54
CA GLY A 39 3.44 3.84 4.92
C GLY A 39 3.52 2.37 5.35
N ILE A 40 4.71 1.76 5.23
CA ILE A 40 4.94 0.37 5.66
C ILE A 40 4.80 0.23 7.17
N PHE A 41 5.26 1.20 7.95
CA PHE A 41 5.16 1.19 9.41
C PHE A 41 3.70 1.15 9.87
N ILE A 42 2.86 2.05 9.34
CA ILE A 42 1.42 2.09 9.68
C ILE A 42 0.72 0.83 9.17
N PHE A 43 1.05 0.37 7.96
CA PHE A 43 0.49 -0.88 7.40
C PHE A 43 0.83 -2.09 8.27
N SER A 44 2.08 -2.24 8.70
CA SER A 44 2.49 -3.34 9.57
C SER A 44 1.80 -3.24 10.93
N TRP A 45 1.67 -2.05 11.50
CA TRP A 45 0.96 -1.86 12.76
C TRP A 45 -0.50 -2.27 12.64
N ALA A 46 -1.21 -1.77 11.62
CA ALA A 46 -2.61 -2.09 11.37
C ALA A 46 -2.79 -3.60 11.10
N GLY A 47 -1.89 -4.21 10.33
CA GLY A 47 -1.89 -5.65 10.06
C GLY A 47 -1.69 -6.48 11.32
N CYS A 48 -0.74 -6.10 12.19
CA CYS A 48 -0.53 -6.77 13.48
C CYS A 48 -1.74 -6.64 14.41
N TYR A 49 -2.38 -5.46 14.46
CA TYR A 49 -3.58 -5.24 15.26
C TYR A 49 -4.76 -6.10 14.77
N ASN A 50 -5.00 -6.12 13.46
CA ASN A 50 -6.06 -6.93 12.86
C ASN A 50 -5.84 -8.43 13.14
N LEU A 51 -4.60 -8.91 13.01
CA LEU A 51 -4.26 -10.30 13.31
C LEU A 51 -4.44 -10.63 14.80
N TYR A 52 -4.12 -9.70 15.69
CA TYR A 52 -4.33 -9.86 17.13
C TYR A 52 -5.82 -9.94 17.50
N GLU A 53 -6.67 -9.15 16.84
CA GLU A 53 -8.12 -9.17 17.05
C GLU A 53 -8.73 -10.50 16.58
N HIS A 54 -8.32 -10.97 15.40
CA HIS A 54 -8.76 -12.25 14.83
C HIS A 54 -7.90 -13.44 15.27
N LYS A 55 -7.16 -13.32 16.38
CA LYS A 55 -6.39 -14.43 16.92
C LYS A 55 -7.31 -15.62 17.18
N TYR A 56 -6.76 -16.81 16.99
CA TYR A 56 -7.46 -18.05 17.29
C TYR A 56 -7.89 -18.06 18.76
N LYS A 57 -9.21 -18.05 18.99
CA LYS A 57 -9.79 -18.28 20.32
C LYS A 57 -9.89 -19.79 20.50
N SER A 58 -9.32 -20.31 21.57
CA SER A 58 -9.32 -21.75 21.87
C SER A 58 -10.76 -22.29 21.86
N ASN A 59 -11.02 -23.27 20.98
CA ASN A 59 -12.30 -23.95 20.85
C ASN A 59 -12.44 -25.03 21.94
N LYS A 60 -12.48 -24.59 23.21
CA LYS A 60 -12.61 -25.53 24.35
C LYS A 60 -13.96 -26.26 24.35
N ASP A 61 -14.99 -25.66 23.78
CA ASP A 61 -16.36 -26.19 23.73
C ASP A 61 -16.76 -26.76 22.36
N ALA A 62 -15.86 -26.74 21.36
CA ALA A 62 -16.16 -27.35 20.08
C ALA A 62 -16.02 -28.87 20.21
N GLN A 63 -17.15 -29.56 20.30
CA GLN A 63 -17.16 -31.02 20.22
C GLN A 63 -16.61 -31.44 18.85
N ALA A 64 -15.54 -32.23 18.88
CA ALA A 64 -15.00 -32.86 17.68
C ALA A 64 -16.07 -33.77 17.06
N PRO A 65 -16.18 -33.84 15.72
CA PRO A 65 -17.15 -34.71 15.07
C PRO A 65 -16.96 -36.16 15.50
N GLU A 66 -18.04 -36.92 15.70
CA GLU A 66 -17.99 -38.29 16.23
C GLU A 66 -17.09 -39.23 15.42
N SER A 67 -16.95 -39.00 14.12
CA SER A 67 -16.06 -39.75 13.22
C SER A 67 -14.56 -39.49 13.44
N SER A 68 -14.21 -38.42 14.15
CA SER A 68 -12.83 -38.06 14.50
C SER A 68 -12.42 -38.55 15.89
N LEU A 69 -13.34 -39.12 16.66
CA LEU A 69 -12.99 -39.76 17.93
C LEU A 69 -12.18 -41.02 17.67
N TYR A 70 -11.20 -41.24 18.54
CA TYR A 70 -10.34 -42.42 18.52
C TYR A 70 -11.15 -43.72 18.62
N ASP A 71 -12.29 -43.67 19.31
CA ASP A 71 -13.20 -44.80 19.45
C ASP A 71 -14.47 -44.54 18.61
N PRO A 72 -14.55 -45.09 17.37
CA PRO A 72 -15.65 -44.83 16.48
C PRO A 72 -16.92 -45.54 16.96
N LYS A 73 -18.02 -44.79 17.10
CA LYS A 73 -19.35 -45.34 17.36
C LYS A 73 -19.99 -45.80 16.05
N TYR A 74 -20.13 -47.11 15.87
CA TYR A 74 -20.91 -47.70 14.78
C TYR A 74 -22.39 -47.88 15.20
N LYS A 75 -23.32 -47.75 14.26
CA LYS A 75 -24.74 -48.05 14.47
C LYS A 75 -25.01 -49.55 14.36
#